data_AF-A0A938HSJ0-F1
#
_entry.id   AF-A0A938HSJ0-F1
#
_cell.length_a   1.000
_cell.length_b   1.000
_cell.length_c   1.000
_cell.angle_alpha   90.00
_cell.angle_beta   90.00
_cell.angle_gamma   90.00
#
_symmetry.space_group_name_H-M   'P 1'
#
loop_
_entity.id
_entity.type
_entity.pdbx_description
1 polymer ?
#
loop_
_entity_poly.entity_id
_entity_poly.type
_entity_poly.pdbx_seq_one_letter_code
_entity_poly.pdbx_strand_id
1 'polypeptide(L)'
;MTDLDTEVRIPPGVELRDGRLLDNVLGQTYPLSGSACAFLELMLQRRRLGEIATIVAERFGVEEETVATDLIQFVETLNSGHLLNVRGGSPTLRFRRWAGQLAYSVVTRSFPTRRVTRHAVSAHGLLPHLASISAILGKHTMPVWLLPAAGLLALGTLAKLELAAVLAPAILAVFLCLVVHEFGHALAIWREGAGSYVVTAGWNVAIVHSVARPAPLIHAGGPALAGAVGVCAVIVSLVAGSPQSASFAVPFLLNLAGLTVFSKDGRSLARAL
;
A
#
# COMPACT_ATOMS: atom_id res chain seq x y z
N MET A 1 -3.66 -13.96 8.98
CA MET A 1 -4.60 -15.08 9.04
C MET A 1 -5.39 -15.24 7.76
N THR A 2 -4.75 -15.98 6.88
CA THR A 2 -5.35 -16.76 5.79
C THR A 2 -6.26 -17.86 6.36
N ASP A 3 -7.32 -18.23 5.66
CA ASP A 3 -8.25 -19.32 6.07
C ASP A 3 -8.42 -20.34 4.93
N LEU A 4 -9.04 -21.48 5.21
CA LEU A 4 -9.25 -22.53 4.21
C LEU A 4 -10.28 -22.16 3.12
N ASP A 5 -11.12 -21.15 3.35
CA ASP A 5 -12.07 -20.61 2.36
C ASP A 5 -11.45 -19.57 1.43
N THR A 6 -10.17 -19.28 1.61
CA THR A 6 -9.47 -18.22 0.89
C THR A 6 -9.11 -18.67 -0.53
N GLU A 7 -9.29 -17.75 -1.49
CA GLU A 7 -8.79 -17.89 -2.86
C GLU A 7 -7.49 -17.09 -2.98
N VAL A 8 -6.47 -17.68 -3.59
CA VAL A 8 -5.18 -17.03 -3.85
C VAL A 8 -5.00 -16.83 -5.35
N ARG A 9 -4.34 -15.73 -5.71
CA ARG A 9 -4.04 -15.40 -7.10
C ARG A 9 -2.62 -14.93 -7.23
N ILE A 10 -1.95 -15.33 -8.31
CA ILE A 10 -0.67 -14.73 -8.69
C ILE A 10 -0.92 -13.26 -9.06
N PRO A 11 -0.20 -12.31 -8.45
CA PRO A 11 -0.36 -10.89 -8.72
C PRO A 11 0.24 -10.51 -10.08
N PRO A 12 -0.13 -9.34 -10.64
CA PRO A 12 0.45 -8.87 -11.88
C PRO A 12 1.98 -8.74 -11.81
N GLY A 13 2.65 -9.19 -12.87
CA GLY A 13 4.10 -9.18 -12.98
C GLY A 13 4.81 -10.28 -12.19
N VAL A 14 4.07 -11.23 -11.62
CA VAL A 14 4.64 -12.47 -11.08
C VAL A 14 4.19 -13.64 -11.95
N GLU A 15 5.10 -14.56 -12.24
CA GLU A 15 4.85 -15.73 -13.09
C GLU A 15 5.45 -16.99 -12.46
N LEU A 16 4.78 -18.14 -12.65
CA LEU A 16 5.32 -19.45 -12.30
C LEU A 16 5.95 -20.07 -13.55
N ARG A 17 7.25 -20.36 -13.51
CA ARG A 17 7.99 -20.98 -14.62
C ARG A 17 9.06 -21.90 -14.09
N ASP A 18 9.14 -23.11 -14.64
CA ASP A 18 10.21 -24.09 -14.35
C ASP A 18 10.41 -24.34 -12.84
N GLY A 19 9.33 -24.41 -12.07
CA GLY A 19 9.38 -24.60 -10.61
C GLY A 19 9.90 -23.39 -9.83
N ARG A 20 9.75 -22.18 -10.37
CA ARG A 20 10.19 -20.93 -9.74
C ARG A 20 9.13 -19.85 -9.90
N LEU A 21 9.02 -18.97 -8.91
CA LEU A 21 8.29 -17.71 -9.05
C LEU A 21 9.25 -16.64 -9.57
N LEU A 22 8.89 -16.01 -10.68
CA LEU A 22 9.60 -14.89 -11.28
C LEU A 22 8.82 -13.62 -10.99
N ASP A 23 9.44 -12.65 -10.33
CA ASP A 23 8.92 -11.29 -10.23
C ASP A 23 9.53 -10.44 -11.33
N ASN A 24 8.82 -10.32 -12.46
CA ASN A 24 9.26 -9.58 -13.65
C ASN A 24 9.38 -8.07 -13.39
N VAL A 25 8.73 -7.54 -12.35
CA VAL A 25 8.83 -6.11 -12.01
C VAL A 25 10.09 -5.82 -11.19
N LEU A 26 10.47 -6.75 -10.30
CA LEU A 26 11.68 -6.64 -9.48
C LEU A 26 12.92 -7.28 -10.11
N GLY A 27 12.74 -8.09 -11.17
CA GLY A 27 13.80 -8.91 -11.73
C GLY A 27 14.29 -9.99 -10.75
N GLN A 28 13.45 -10.44 -9.83
CA GLN A 28 13.83 -11.42 -8.80
C GLN A 28 13.26 -12.81 -9.12
N THR A 29 13.96 -13.85 -8.70
CA THR A 29 13.54 -15.24 -8.87
C THR A 29 13.55 -15.95 -7.53
N TYR A 30 12.48 -16.69 -7.24
CA TYR A 30 12.31 -17.44 -6.00
C TYR A 30 12.16 -18.93 -6.34
N PRO A 31 13.16 -19.77 -6.05
CA PRO A 31 13.04 -21.20 -6.29
C PRO A 31 11.97 -21.80 -5.38
N LEU A 32 11.19 -22.73 -5.93
CA LEU A 32 10.23 -23.51 -5.17
C LEU A 32 10.79 -24.92 -4.96
N SER A 33 10.59 -25.47 -3.77
CA SER A 33 11.04 -26.81 -3.41
C SER A 33 9.87 -27.68 -2.97
N GLY A 34 9.90 -28.96 -3.35
CA GLY A 34 8.99 -29.99 -2.83
C GLY A 34 7.51 -29.69 -3.08
N SER A 35 6.72 -29.73 -2.01
CA SER A 35 5.26 -29.54 -2.02
C SER A 35 4.81 -28.14 -2.47
N ALA A 36 5.68 -27.14 -2.43
CA ALA A 36 5.36 -25.77 -2.84
C ALA A 36 4.89 -25.65 -4.30
N CYS A 37 5.49 -26.44 -5.21
CA CYS A 37 5.05 -26.48 -6.61
C CYS A 37 3.63 -27.03 -6.73
N ALA A 38 3.34 -28.14 -6.05
CA ALA A 38 2.01 -28.75 -6.06
C ALA A 38 0.94 -27.80 -5.51
N PHE A 39 1.26 -27.05 -4.43
CA PHE A 39 0.38 -26.02 -3.91
C PHE A 39 0.07 -24.94 -4.96
N LEU A 40 1.10 -24.38 -5.59
CA LEU A 40 0.91 -23.29 -6.56
C LEU A 40 0.19 -23.74 -7.83
N GLU A 41 0.45 -24.94 -8.34
CA GLU A 41 -0.27 -25.52 -9.47
C GLU A 41 -1.78 -25.64 -9.18
N LEU A 42 -2.14 -26.07 -7.96
CA LEU A 42 -3.53 -26.16 -7.55
C LEU A 42 -4.16 -24.77 -7.29
N MET A 43 -3.38 -23.81 -6.77
CA MET A 43 -3.83 -22.41 -6.62
C MET A 43 -4.12 -21.75 -7.98
N LEU A 44 -3.32 -22.04 -9.01
CA LEU A 44 -3.54 -21.54 -10.38
C LEU A 44 -4.88 -21.98 -10.97
N GLN A 45 -5.40 -23.12 -10.51
CA GLN A 45 -6.75 -23.61 -10.85
C GLN A 45 -7.87 -22.89 -10.09
N ARG A 46 -7.55 -21.85 -9.30
CA ARG A 46 -8.49 -21.08 -8.46
C ARG A 46 -9.25 -21.90 -7.43
N ARG A 47 -8.63 -22.97 -6.93
CA ARG A 47 -9.17 -23.79 -5.83
C ARG A 47 -9.06 -23.04 -4.50
N ARG A 48 -9.95 -23.37 -3.57
CA ARG A 48 -9.86 -22.88 -2.19
C ARG A 48 -8.76 -23.61 -1.43
N LEU A 49 -8.15 -22.96 -0.44
CA LEU A 49 -7.06 -23.57 0.32
C LEU A 49 -7.45 -24.88 1.02
N GLY A 50 -8.70 -25.01 1.49
CA GLY A 50 -9.22 -26.27 2.05
C GLY A 50 -9.16 -27.42 1.03
N GLU A 51 -9.68 -27.19 -0.18
CA GLU A 51 -9.64 -28.19 -1.26
C GLU A 51 -8.21 -28.58 -1.63
N ILE A 52 -7.30 -27.61 -1.64
CA ILE A 52 -5.88 -27.86 -1.91
C ILE A 52 -5.26 -28.73 -0.81
N ALA A 53 -5.58 -28.43 0.46
CA ALA A 53 -5.09 -29.20 1.60
C ALA A 53 -5.55 -30.66 1.51
N THR A 54 -6.84 -30.91 1.24
CA THR A 54 -7.38 -32.25 1.06
C THR A 54 -6.68 -33.01 -0.08
N ILE A 55 -6.54 -32.39 -1.26
CA ILE A 55 -5.91 -33.03 -2.44
C ILE A 55 -4.45 -33.40 -2.16
N VAL A 56 -3.70 -32.52 -1.50
CA VAL A 56 -2.29 -32.76 -1.19
C VAL A 56 -2.14 -33.80 -0.08
N ALA A 57 -3.00 -33.76 0.95
CA ALA A 57 -3.05 -34.76 2.01
C ALA A 57 -3.27 -36.17 1.45
N GLU A 58 -4.26 -36.34 0.57
CA GLU A 58 -4.53 -37.60 -0.13
C GLU A 58 -3.36 -38.04 -1.01
N ARG A 59 -2.76 -37.12 -1.77
CA ARG A 59 -1.66 -37.43 -2.70
C ARG A 59 -0.41 -37.93 -1.98
N PHE A 60 -0.10 -37.40 -0.81
CA PHE A 60 1.14 -37.71 -0.08
C PHE A 60 0.93 -38.61 1.15
N GLY A 61 -0.32 -38.98 1.47
CA GLY A 61 -0.65 -39.81 2.63
C GLY A 61 -0.34 -39.12 3.97
N VAL A 62 -0.59 -37.82 4.05
CA VAL A 62 -0.33 -36.98 5.25
C VAL A 62 -1.66 -36.49 5.82
N GLU A 63 -1.72 -36.24 7.13
CA GLU A 63 -2.92 -35.67 7.76
C GLU A 63 -3.26 -34.28 7.18
N GLU A 64 -4.55 -34.09 6.86
CA GLU A 64 -5.06 -32.85 6.24
C GLU A 64 -4.78 -31.61 7.09
N GLU A 65 -4.87 -31.71 8.43
CA GLU A 65 -4.60 -30.59 9.34
C GLU A 65 -3.14 -30.11 9.27
N THR A 66 -2.20 -31.04 9.11
CA THR A 66 -0.78 -30.72 8.92
C THR A 66 -0.59 -29.98 7.59
N VAL A 67 -1.16 -30.51 6.51
CA VAL A 67 -1.07 -29.88 5.18
C VAL A 67 -1.74 -28.50 5.17
N ALA A 68 -2.88 -28.35 5.83
CA ALA A 68 -3.58 -27.08 5.97
C ALA A 68 -2.73 -26.01 6.68
N THR A 69 -2.05 -26.40 7.76
CA THR A 69 -1.15 -25.51 8.51
C THR A 69 0.02 -25.06 7.65
N ASP A 70 0.71 -26.00 6.99
CA ASP A 70 1.83 -25.71 6.10
C ASP A 70 1.41 -24.82 4.92
N LEU A 71 0.24 -25.10 4.35
CA LEU A 71 -0.32 -24.32 3.25
C LEU A 71 -0.65 -22.88 3.67
N ILE A 72 -1.23 -22.69 4.85
CA ILE A 72 -1.50 -21.35 5.40
C ILE A 72 -0.19 -20.58 5.60
N GLN A 73 0.81 -21.21 6.22
CA GLN A 73 2.12 -20.59 6.43
C GLN A 73 2.78 -20.22 5.10
N PHE A 74 2.76 -21.14 4.13
CA PHE A 74 3.28 -20.91 2.78
C PHE A 74 2.61 -19.72 2.10
N VAL A 75 1.27 -19.62 2.16
CA VAL A 75 0.52 -18.49 1.60
C VAL A 75 0.87 -17.18 2.31
N GLU A 76 1.02 -17.19 3.63
CA GLU A 76 1.39 -15.99 4.39
C GLU A 76 2.82 -15.53 4.08
N THR A 77 3.77 -16.46 3.93
CA THR A 77 5.14 -16.17 3.48
C THR A 77 5.13 -15.55 2.09
N LEU A 78 4.44 -16.15 1.11
CA LEU A 78 4.37 -15.60 -0.24
C LEU A 78 3.61 -14.26 -0.30
N ASN A 79 2.58 -14.07 0.52
CA ASN A 79 1.84 -12.80 0.59
C ASN A 79 2.70 -11.67 1.17
N SER A 80 3.45 -11.95 2.24
CA SER A 80 4.38 -10.98 2.83
C SER A 80 5.54 -10.61 1.89
N GLY A 81 5.94 -11.54 1.01
CA GLY A 81 6.87 -11.29 -0.10
C GLY A 81 6.23 -10.63 -1.34
N HIS A 82 4.95 -10.27 -1.32
CA HIS A 82 4.20 -9.68 -2.44
C HIS A 82 4.08 -10.58 -3.69
N LEU A 83 4.24 -11.89 -3.51
CA LEU A 83 4.21 -12.91 -4.57
C LEU A 83 2.83 -13.56 -4.74
N LEU A 84 1.92 -13.36 -3.79
CA LEU A 84 0.53 -13.81 -3.87
C LEU A 84 -0.44 -12.72 -3.41
N ASN A 85 -1.55 -12.59 -4.13
CA ASN A 85 -2.71 -11.81 -3.71
C ASN A 85 -3.74 -12.73 -3.07
N VAL A 86 -4.12 -12.41 -1.84
CA VAL A 86 -5.06 -13.20 -1.03
C VAL A 86 -6.45 -12.58 -1.10
N ARG A 87 -7.44 -13.27 -1.68
CA ARG A 87 -8.83 -12.82 -1.82
C ARG A 87 -9.80 -13.75 -1.07
N GLY A 88 -10.90 -13.20 -0.59
CA GLY A 88 -11.96 -14.00 0.03
C GLY A 88 -12.07 -13.85 1.55
N GLY A 89 -12.94 -14.66 2.14
CA GLY A 89 -13.46 -14.54 3.50
C GLY A 89 -14.82 -13.84 3.52
N SER A 90 -15.78 -14.41 4.25
CA SER A 90 -17.13 -13.86 4.37
C SER A 90 -17.11 -12.47 5.02
N PRO A 91 -18.09 -11.58 4.74
CA PRO A 91 -18.17 -10.26 5.35
C PRO A 91 -18.16 -10.32 6.89
N THR A 92 -18.85 -11.30 7.45
CA THR A 92 -18.92 -11.55 8.89
C THR A 92 -17.56 -11.96 9.46
N LEU A 93 -16.82 -12.83 8.77
CA LEU A 93 -15.45 -13.19 9.16
C LEU A 93 -14.50 -12.01 9.05
N ARG A 94 -14.63 -11.16 8.01
CA ARG A 94 -13.82 -9.94 7.87
C ARG A 94 -14.06 -8.98 9.03
N PHE A 95 -15.33 -8.79 9.43
CA PHE A 95 -15.66 -7.95 10.57
C PHE A 95 -15.15 -8.53 11.89
N ARG A 96 -15.40 -9.82 12.17
CA ARG A 96 -14.87 -10.48 13.38
C ARG A 96 -13.35 -10.41 13.45
N ARG A 97 -12.67 -10.57 12.32
CA ARG A 97 -11.21 -10.41 12.22
C ARG A 97 -10.79 -8.98 12.49
N TRP A 98 -11.44 -8.00 11.89
CA TRP A 98 -11.14 -6.59 12.14
C TRP A 98 -11.30 -6.24 13.63
N ALA A 99 -12.39 -6.68 14.26
CA ALA A 99 -12.63 -6.48 15.69
C ALA A 99 -11.58 -7.19 16.56
N GLY A 100 -11.26 -8.45 16.25
CA GLY A 100 -10.22 -9.20 16.95
C GLY A 100 -8.83 -8.60 16.77
N GLN A 101 -8.51 -8.09 15.57
CA GLN A 101 -7.25 -7.40 15.28
C GLN A 101 -7.14 -6.08 16.04
N LEU A 102 -8.23 -5.32 16.16
CA LEU A 102 -8.27 -4.13 17.01
C LEU A 102 -8.02 -4.49 18.48
N ALA A 103 -8.76 -5.46 19.02
CA ALA A 103 -8.60 -5.90 20.40
C ALA A 103 -7.17 -6.39 20.67
N TYR A 104 -6.62 -7.22 19.78
CA TYR A 104 -5.24 -7.70 19.86
C TYR A 104 -4.24 -6.55 19.78
N SER A 105 -4.42 -5.59 18.86
CA SER A 105 -3.51 -4.44 18.70
C SER A 105 -3.51 -3.53 19.93
N VAL A 106 -4.65 -3.35 20.59
CA VAL A 106 -4.74 -2.60 21.85
C VAL A 106 -4.00 -3.33 22.97
N VAL A 107 -4.16 -4.65 23.08
CA VAL A 107 -3.56 -5.45 24.16
C VAL A 107 -2.06 -5.63 23.98
N THR A 108 -1.62 -5.99 22.78
CA THR A 108 -0.23 -6.38 22.51
C THR A 108 0.64 -5.23 22.04
N ARG A 109 0.04 -4.06 21.74
CA ARG A 109 0.70 -2.92 21.09
C ARG A 109 1.42 -3.30 19.79
N SER A 110 1.12 -4.46 19.22
CA SER A 110 1.65 -4.93 17.95
C SER A 110 0.52 -5.07 16.96
N PHE A 111 0.75 -4.54 15.76
CA PHE A 111 -0.22 -4.64 14.67
C PHE A 111 -0.02 -6.00 13.98
N PRO A 112 -1.07 -6.81 13.83
CA PRO A 112 -0.97 -8.10 13.17
C PRO A 112 -0.54 -7.93 11.71
N THR A 113 0.12 -8.96 11.15
CA THR A 113 0.51 -9.02 9.74
C THR A 113 -0.73 -8.82 8.86
N ARG A 114 -0.76 -7.69 8.15
CA ARG A 114 -1.89 -7.31 7.30
C ARG A 114 -1.77 -8.03 5.97
N ARG A 115 -2.90 -8.49 5.44
CA ARG A 115 -2.96 -9.04 4.08
C ARG A 115 -2.47 -7.96 3.11
N VAL A 116 -1.48 -8.35 2.33
CA VAL A 116 -0.87 -7.48 1.33
C VAL A 116 -1.57 -7.71 0.00
N THR A 117 -1.89 -6.65 -0.72
CA THR A 117 -2.39 -6.76 -2.10
C THR A 117 -1.51 -5.94 -3.02
N ARG A 118 -0.95 -6.62 -4.02
CA ARG A 118 -0.17 -6.03 -5.10
C ARG A 118 -1.08 -5.68 -6.27
N HIS A 119 -0.94 -4.45 -6.75
CA HIS A 119 -1.66 -3.88 -7.88
C HIS A 119 -0.67 -3.50 -8.98
N ALA A 120 -1.05 -3.78 -10.23
CA ALA A 120 -0.29 -3.34 -11.38
C ALA A 120 -0.32 -1.80 -11.48
N VAL A 121 0.79 -1.24 -11.94
CA VAL A 121 0.89 0.15 -12.35
C VAL A 121 1.18 0.17 -13.85
N SER A 122 0.59 1.11 -14.58
CA SER A 122 0.85 1.19 -16.02
C SER A 122 2.33 1.48 -16.29
N ALA A 123 2.95 0.66 -17.14
CA ALA A 123 4.31 0.92 -17.64
C ALA A 123 4.31 1.91 -18.83
N HIS A 124 3.16 2.15 -19.46
CA HIS A 124 3.06 2.89 -20.71
C HIS A 124 2.53 4.30 -20.45
N GLY A 125 3.43 5.27 -20.52
CA GLY A 125 3.13 6.69 -20.40
C GLY A 125 2.96 7.18 -18.96
N LEU A 126 3.31 8.45 -18.75
CA LEU A 126 3.25 9.09 -17.45
C LEU A 126 1.81 9.20 -16.92
N LEU A 127 0.86 9.66 -17.75
CA LEU A 127 -0.52 9.88 -17.32
C LEU A 127 -1.23 8.59 -16.85
N PRO A 128 -1.17 7.45 -17.59
CA PRO A 128 -1.75 6.20 -17.10
C PRO A 128 -1.07 5.66 -15.84
N HIS A 129 0.24 5.85 -15.70
CA HIS A 129 0.99 5.46 -14.51
C HIS A 129 0.45 6.19 -13.28
N LEU A 130 0.36 7.51 -13.38
CA LEU A 130 -0.16 8.38 -12.32
C LEU A 130 -1.63 8.09 -12.00
N ALA A 131 -2.47 7.96 -13.03
CA ALA A 131 -3.89 7.66 -12.85
C ALA A 131 -4.11 6.34 -12.09
N SER A 132 -3.30 5.31 -12.36
CA SER A 132 -3.39 4.03 -11.65
C SER A 132 -3.02 4.16 -10.17
N ILE A 133 -1.96 4.90 -9.85
CA ILE A 133 -1.53 5.15 -8.46
C ILE A 133 -2.59 5.98 -7.72
N SER A 134 -3.09 7.06 -8.33
CA SER A 134 -4.14 7.89 -7.75
C SER A 134 -5.45 7.12 -7.53
N ALA A 135 -5.85 6.24 -8.45
CA ALA A 135 -7.03 5.41 -8.30
C ALA A 135 -6.91 4.43 -7.13
N ILE A 136 -5.72 3.82 -6.95
CA ILE A 136 -5.47 2.89 -5.84
C ILE A 136 -5.43 3.65 -4.51
N LEU A 137 -4.71 4.78 -4.45
CA LEU A 137 -4.67 5.65 -3.27
C LEU A 137 -6.09 6.11 -2.90
N GLY A 138 -6.82 6.71 -3.84
CA GLY A 138 -8.19 7.18 -3.62
C GLY A 138 -9.09 6.06 -3.10
N LYS A 139 -9.05 4.87 -3.68
CA LYS A 139 -9.85 3.73 -3.21
C LYS A 139 -9.53 3.32 -1.77
N HIS A 140 -8.25 3.35 -1.37
CA HIS A 140 -7.80 2.76 -0.11
C HIS A 140 -7.63 3.76 1.04
N THR A 141 -7.25 5.01 0.75
CA THR A 141 -6.98 6.03 1.77
C THR A 141 -8.16 6.97 1.96
N MET A 142 -8.93 7.29 0.92
CA MET A 142 -10.01 8.29 0.98
C MET A 142 -11.05 7.99 2.07
N PRO A 143 -11.56 6.74 2.26
CA PRO A 143 -12.52 6.47 3.33
C PRO A 143 -11.98 6.76 4.74
N VAL A 144 -10.69 6.54 4.96
CA VAL A 144 -10.02 6.77 6.26
C VAL A 144 -9.94 8.26 6.57
N TRP A 145 -9.79 9.10 5.54
CA TRP A 145 -9.69 10.55 5.70
C TRP A 145 -11.03 11.26 5.70
N LEU A 146 -12.02 10.76 4.94
CA LEU A 146 -13.35 11.38 4.84
C LEU A 146 -14.10 11.40 6.18
N LEU A 147 -14.00 10.34 6.99
CA LEU A 147 -14.68 10.25 8.28
C LEU A 147 -14.19 11.31 9.30
N PRO A 148 -12.88 11.41 9.62
CA PRO A 148 -12.39 12.45 10.52
C PRO A 148 -12.53 13.84 9.90
N ALA A 149 -12.38 13.99 8.57
CA ALA A 149 -12.65 15.24 7.87
C ALA A 149 -14.09 15.73 8.11
N ALA A 150 -15.08 14.86 7.88
CA ALA A 150 -16.48 15.17 8.10
C ALA A 150 -16.76 15.49 9.57
N GLY A 151 -16.16 14.73 10.51
CA GLY A 151 -16.28 14.99 11.94
C GLY A 151 -15.70 16.35 12.34
N LEU A 152 -14.49 16.70 11.88
CA LEU A 152 -13.85 17.99 12.14
C LEU A 152 -14.64 19.15 11.52
N LEU A 153 -15.18 18.97 10.32
CA LEU A 153 -16.04 19.97 9.68
C LEU A 153 -17.34 20.16 10.44
N ALA A 154 -18.00 19.08 10.85
CA ALA A 154 -19.21 19.15 11.67
C ALA A 154 -18.95 19.88 12.99
N LEU A 155 -17.87 19.52 13.71
CA LEU A 155 -17.46 20.21 14.93
C LEU A 155 -17.14 21.69 14.67
N GLY A 156 -16.44 21.99 13.58
CA GLY A 156 -16.16 23.37 13.16
C GLY A 156 -17.45 24.17 12.96
N THR A 157 -18.42 23.61 12.23
CA THR A 157 -19.72 24.26 11.98
C THR A 157 -20.54 24.45 13.26
N LEU A 158 -20.49 23.50 14.19
CA LEU A 158 -21.16 23.60 15.48
C LEU A 158 -20.50 24.62 16.42
N ALA A 159 -19.17 24.77 16.34
CA ALA A 159 -18.42 25.72 17.15
C ALA A 159 -18.57 27.16 16.61
N LYS A 160 -18.11 27.42 15.38
CA LYS A 160 -18.22 28.71 14.66
C LYS A 160 -17.98 28.52 13.15
N LEU A 161 -18.79 29.17 12.31
CA LEU A 161 -18.66 29.09 10.84
C LEU A 161 -17.27 29.53 10.31
N GLU A 162 -16.62 30.49 10.98
CA GLU A 162 -15.27 30.95 10.65
C GLU A 162 -14.21 29.86 10.80
N LEU A 163 -14.34 28.99 11.81
CA LEU A 163 -13.42 27.87 12.02
C LEU A 163 -13.58 26.83 10.91
N ALA A 164 -14.81 26.55 10.49
CA ALA A 164 -15.08 25.65 9.36
C ALA A 164 -14.45 26.17 8.05
N ALA A 165 -14.49 27.48 7.82
CA ALA A 165 -13.87 28.12 6.65
C ALA A 165 -12.35 27.96 6.59
N VAL A 166 -11.67 27.80 7.74
CA VAL A 166 -10.23 27.55 7.83
C VAL A 166 -9.90 26.04 7.79
N LEU A 167 -10.74 25.21 8.40
CA LEU A 167 -10.55 23.75 8.47
C LEU A 167 -10.79 23.06 7.13
N ALA A 168 -11.80 23.49 6.36
CA ALA A 168 -12.11 22.91 5.06
C ALA A 168 -10.92 22.91 4.07
N PRO A 169 -10.23 24.03 3.82
CA PRO A 169 -9.05 24.04 2.95
C PRO A 169 -7.88 23.23 3.53
N ALA A 170 -7.69 23.20 4.86
CA ALA A 170 -6.65 22.37 5.48
C ALA A 170 -6.90 20.87 5.28
N ILE A 171 -8.14 20.42 5.45
CA ILE A 171 -8.56 19.02 5.21
C ILE A 171 -8.35 18.64 3.75
N LEU A 172 -8.79 19.50 2.82
CA LEU A 172 -8.58 19.30 1.39
C LEU A 172 -7.08 19.23 1.06
N ALA A 173 -6.28 20.12 1.65
CA ALA A 173 -4.84 20.14 1.47
C ALA A 173 -4.17 18.85 1.95
N VAL A 174 -4.58 18.25 3.07
CA VAL A 174 -4.03 16.95 3.51
C VAL A 174 -4.24 15.88 2.43
N PHE A 175 -5.45 15.80 1.86
CA PHE A 175 -5.74 14.82 0.80
C PHE A 175 -4.90 15.07 -0.45
N LEU A 176 -4.90 16.31 -0.96
CA LEU A 176 -4.14 16.68 -2.15
C LEU A 176 -2.64 16.51 -1.93
N CYS A 177 -2.15 16.78 -0.71
CA CYS A 177 -0.76 16.62 -0.35
C CYS A 177 -0.31 15.17 -0.43
N LEU A 178 -1.12 14.21 0.04
CA LEU A 178 -0.82 12.79 -0.12
C LEU A 178 -0.74 12.40 -1.60
N VAL A 179 -1.68 12.89 -2.42
CA VAL A 179 -1.67 12.63 -3.87
C VAL A 179 -0.41 13.19 -4.51
N VAL A 180 -0.04 14.43 -4.22
CA VAL A 180 1.16 15.08 -4.78
C VAL A 180 2.44 14.42 -4.27
N HIS A 181 2.49 13.99 -3.01
CA HIS A 181 3.62 13.28 -2.44
C HIS A 181 3.86 11.96 -3.18
N GLU A 182 2.82 11.11 -3.29
CA GLU A 182 2.96 9.83 -4.00
C GLU A 182 3.22 10.04 -5.50
N PHE A 183 2.66 11.10 -6.09
CA PHE A 183 2.96 11.51 -7.46
C PHE A 183 4.45 11.82 -7.65
N GLY A 184 5.08 12.50 -6.69
CA GLY A 184 6.51 12.82 -6.75
C GLY A 184 7.38 11.56 -6.77
N HIS A 185 7.05 10.56 -5.96
CA HIS A 185 7.70 9.24 -6.01
C HIS A 185 7.47 8.54 -7.35
N ALA A 186 6.23 8.50 -7.82
CA ALA A 186 5.85 7.88 -9.08
C ALA A 186 6.57 8.51 -10.28
N LEU A 187 6.64 9.84 -10.32
CA LEU A 187 7.34 10.59 -11.37
C LEU A 187 8.84 10.28 -11.37
N ALA A 188 9.47 10.23 -10.18
CA ALA A 188 10.87 9.87 -10.06
C ALA A 188 11.13 8.43 -10.52
N ILE A 189 10.30 7.47 -10.10
CA ILE A 189 10.38 6.06 -10.52
C ILE A 189 10.24 5.94 -12.04
N TRP A 190 9.24 6.60 -12.63
CA TRP A 190 9.00 6.59 -14.07
C TRP A 190 10.19 7.17 -14.84
N ARG A 191 10.77 8.28 -14.34
CA ARG A 191 11.94 8.91 -14.95
C ARG A 191 13.20 8.03 -14.89
N GLU A 192 13.38 7.28 -13.81
CA GLU A 192 14.47 6.31 -13.66
C GLU A 192 14.25 5.04 -14.50
N GLY A 193 13.07 4.87 -15.12
CA GLY A 193 12.73 3.67 -15.88
C GLY A 193 12.62 2.41 -15.01
N ALA A 194 12.45 2.57 -13.70
CA ALA A 194 12.33 1.46 -12.77
C ALA A 194 10.96 0.80 -12.88
N GLY A 195 10.94 -0.54 -12.92
CA GLY A 195 9.69 -1.29 -12.78
C GLY A 195 9.10 -1.06 -11.40
N SER A 196 7.79 -0.79 -11.31
CA SER A 196 7.12 -0.57 -10.03
C SER A 196 5.72 -1.18 -9.95
N TYR A 197 5.28 -1.40 -8.72
CA TYR A 197 3.94 -1.82 -8.39
C TYR A 197 3.47 -1.16 -7.09
N VAL A 198 2.15 -1.07 -6.90
CA VAL A 198 1.58 -0.55 -5.66
C VAL A 198 1.19 -1.69 -4.76
N VAL A 199 1.53 -1.54 -3.48
CA VAL A 199 1.17 -2.45 -2.41
C VAL A 199 0.19 -1.77 -1.46
N THR A 200 -0.91 -2.46 -1.15
CA THR A 200 -1.87 -2.04 -0.13
C THR A 200 -1.93 -3.04 1.01
N ALA A 201 -1.79 -2.57 2.25
CA ALA A 201 -1.83 -3.38 3.47
C ALA A 201 -2.70 -2.68 4.54
N GLY A 202 -4.00 -2.98 4.54
CA GLY A 202 -4.98 -2.21 5.30
C GLY A 202 -5.07 -0.78 4.77
N TRP A 203 -4.71 0.20 5.60
CA TRP A 203 -4.71 1.63 5.24
C TRP A 203 -3.37 2.12 4.67
N ASN A 204 -2.35 1.27 4.72
CA ASN A 204 -1.03 1.63 4.21
C ASN A 204 -1.02 1.36 2.71
N VAL A 205 -0.60 2.37 1.95
CA VAL A 205 -0.27 2.25 0.53
C VAL A 205 1.22 2.53 0.40
N ALA A 206 1.93 1.73 -0.37
CA ALA A 206 3.34 1.93 -0.66
C ALA A 206 3.62 1.60 -2.12
N ILE A 207 4.48 2.39 -2.75
CA ILE A 207 5.00 2.09 -4.08
C ILE A 207 6.29 1.29 -3.89
N VAL A 208 6.33 0.08 -4.44
CA VAL A 208 7.53 -0.75 -4.49
C VAL A 208 8.14 -0.65 -5.88
N HIS A 209 9.45 -0.53 -5.95
CA HIS A 209 10.16 -0.33 -7.20
C HIS A 209 11.44 -1.18 -7.23
N SER A 210 11.83 -1.61 -8.43
CA SER A 210 13.16 -2.18 -8.65
C SER A 210 14.19 -1.06 -8.65
N VAL A 211 15.21 -1.15 -7.81
CA VAL A 211 16.42 -0.37 -8.07
C VAL A 211 17.62 -1.25 -7.96
N ALA A 212 18.37 -1.32 -9.07
CA ALA A 212 19.67 -1.96 -9.11
C ALA A 212 20.77 -1.07 -8.47
N ARG A 213 20.48 0.22 -8.21
CA ARG A 213 21.41 1.23 -7.70
C ARG A 213 20.73 2.14 -6.68
N PRO A 214 21.47 2.87 -5.84
CA PRO A 214 20.90 3.94 -5.03
C PRO A 214 20.20 4.98 -5.92
N ALA A 215 18.93 5.30 -5.64
CA ALA A 215 18.15 6.29 -6.39
C ALA A 215 17.60 7.37 -5.46
N PRO A 216 18.44 8.37 -5.09
CA PRO A 216 18.04 9.42 -4.14
C PRO A 216 16.84 10.22 -4.64
N LEU A 217 16.69 10.39 -5.96
CA LEU A 217 15.55 11.07 -6.57
C LEU A 217 14.21 10.38 -6.26
N ILE A 218 14.18 9.05 -6.17
CA ILE A 218 12.96 8.33 -5.81
C ILE A 218 12.56 8.69 -4.40
N HIS A 219 13.48 8.71 -3.44
CA HIS A 219 13.16 9.02 -2.04
C HIS A 219 12.88 10.51 -1.80
N ALA A 220 13.53 11.41 -2.53
CA ALA A 220 13.30 12.85 -2.42
C ALA A 220 12.04 13.32 -3.17
N GLY A 221 11.63 12.61 -4.24
CA GLY A 221 10.62 13.07 -5.19
C GLY A 221 9.29 13.46 -4.56
N GLY A 222 8.75 12.62 -3.68
CA GLY A 222 7.49 12.90 -2.99
C GLY A 222 7.54 14.11 -2.06
N PRO A 223 8.42 14.09 -1.04
CA PRO A 223 8.63 15.23 -0.15
C PRO A 223 8.94 16.55 -0.87
N ALA A 224 9.80 16.52 -1.88
CA ALA A 224 10.22 17.71 -2.62
C ALA A 224 9.08 18.30 -3.46
N LEU A 225 8.33 17.47 -4.19
CA LEU A 225 7.22 17.96 -5.01
C LEU A 225 6.10 18.54 -4.14
N ALA A 226 5.72 17.83 -3.06
CA ALA A 226 4.73 18.34 -2.11
C ALA A 226 5.21 19.65 -1.46
N GLY A 227 6.47 19.70 -1.01
CA GLY A 227 7.07 20.90 -0.45
C GLY A 227 7.07 22.09 -1.41
N ALA A 228 7.38 21.87 -2.69
CA ALA A 228 7.34 22.91 -3.71
C ALA A 228 5.93 23.50 -3.89
N VAL A 229 4.89 22.66 -3.90
CA VAL A 229 3.49 23.12 -3.91
C VAL A 229 3.17 23.94 -2.67
N GLY A 230 3.67 23.53 -1.50
CA GLY A 230 3.49 24.26 -0.24
C GLY A 230 4.13 25.65 -0.26
N VAL A 231 5.37 25.77 -0.77
CA VAL A 231 6.06 27.06 -0.93
C VAL A 231 5.28 27.98 -1.86
N CYS A 232 4.82 27.49 -3.01
CA CYS A 232 3.97 28.26 -3.93
C CYS A 232 2.68 28.72 -3.24
N ALA A 233 2.01 27.84 -2.49
CA ALA A 233 0.79 28.18 -1.77
C ALA A 233 1.02 29.23 -0.66
N VAL A 234 2.16 29.21 0.02
CA VAL A 234 2.55 30.27 0.97
C VAL A 234 2.72 31.60 0.26
N ILE A 235 3.43 31.64 -0.86
CA ILE A 235 3.63 32.89 -1.62
C ILE A 235 2.29 33.47 -2.03
N VAL A 236 1.39 32.64 -2.57
CA VAL A 236 0.02 33.05 -2.91
C VAL A 236 -0.71 33.58 -1.67
N SER A 237 -0.55 32.92 -0.53
CA SER A 237 -1.18 33.35 0.72
C SER A 237 -0.67 34.68 1.23
N LEU A 238 0.63 34.95 1.10
CA LEU A 238 1.22 36.23 1.50
C LEU A 238 0.74 37.37 0.60
N VAL A 239 0.56 37.11 -0.69
CA VAL A 239 0.04 38.10 -1.65
C VAL A 239 -1.46 38.34 -1.43
N ALA A 240 -2.24 37.28 -1.20
CA ALA A 240 -3.69 37.38 -1.05
C ALA A 240 -4.15 37.82 0.35
N GLY A 241 -3.30 37.67 1.37
CA GLY A 241 -3.65 37.97 2.77
C GLY A 241 -4.75 37.07 3.35
N SER A 242 -4.96 35.87 2.78
CA SER A 242 -6.06 34.97 3.15
C SER A 242 -5.59 33.90 4.15
N PRO A 243 -6.26 33.76 5.32
CA PRO A 243 -5.97 32.68 6.26
C PRO A 243 -6.31 31.29 5.70
N GLN A 244 -7.23 31.20 4.73
CA GLN A 244 -7.60 29.96 4.06
C GLN A 244 -6.48 29.45 3.15
N SER A 245 -5.81 30.33 2.40
CA SER A 245 -4.63 29.94 1.62
C SER A 245 -3.47 29.53 2.52
N ALA A 246 -3.30 30.17 3.67
CA ALA A 246 -2.27 29.81 4.64
C ALA A 246 -2.52 28.40 5.19
N SER A 247 -3.75 28.09 5.61
CA SER A 247 -4.09 26.78 6.15
C SER A 247 -4.00 25.66 5.10
N PHE A 248 -4.26 25.97 3.82
CA PHE A 248 -4.02 25.06 2.71
C PHE A 248 -2.53 24.74 2.50
N ALA A 249 -1.63 25.71 2.71
CA ALA A 249 -0.19 25.53 2.46
C ALA A 249 0.50 24.64 3.51
N VAL A 250 0.00 24.61 4.75
CA VAL A 250 0.66 23.95 5.89
C VAL A 250 0.93 22.46 5.66
N PRO A 251 -0.04 21.61 5.27
CA PRO A 251 0.22 20.18 5.07
C PRO A 251 1.32 19.90 4.03
N PHE A 252 1.36 20.71 2.96
CA PHE A 252 2.37 20.60 1.92
C PHE A 252 3.76 21.01 2.41
N LEU A 253 3.88 22.11 3.16
CA LEU A 253 5.16 22.52 3.73
C LEU A 253 5.74 21.50 4.71
N LEU A 254 4.88 20.86 5.52
CA LEU A 254 5.32 19.83 6.46
C LEU A 254 6.01 18.64 5.76
N ASN A 255 5.75 18.43 4.46
CA ASN A 255 6.44 17.39 3.70
C ASN A 255 7.92 17.67 3.47
N LEU A 256 8.39 18.92 3.60
CA LEU A 256 9.83 19.22 3.58
C LEU A 256 10.57 18.56 4.74
N ALA A 257 9.91 18.33 5.88
CA ALA A 257 10.48 17.52 6.96
C ALA A 257 10.73 16.06 6.51
N GLY A 258 10.02 15.58 5.49
CA GLY A 258 10.23 14.32 4.79
C GLY A 258 11.59 14.20 4.09
N LEU A 259 12.31 15.31 3.87
CA LEU A 259 13.67 15.31 3.34
C LEU A 259 14.74 15.14 4.43
N THR A 260 14.33 15.12 5.71
CA THR A 260 15.25 14.99 6.85
C THR A 260 15.29 13.55 7.38
N VAL A 261 16.38 13.20 8.08
CA VAL A 261 16.60 11.86 8.69
C VAL A 261 15.57 11.47 9.76
N PHE A 262 14.72 12.40 10.19
CA PHE A 262 13.63 12.11 11.13
C PHE A 262 12.50 11.33 10.45
N SER A 263 12.36 11.47 9.13
CA SER A 263 11.34 10.76 8.34
C SER A 263 11.86 9.46 7.72
N LYS A 264 10.95 8.57 7.29
CA LYS A 264 11.31 7.33 6.59
C LYS A 264 11.98 7.64 5.24
N ASP A 265 11.45 8.60 4.49
CA ASP A 265 11.95 8.94 3.16
C ASP A 265 13.31 9.61 3.25
N GLY A 266 13.50 10.55 4.18
CA GLY A 266 14.80 11.18 4.40
C GLY A 266 15.87 10.22 4.93
N ARG A 267 15.53 9.20 5.73
CA ARG A 267 16.49 8.12 6.06
C ARG A 267 16.86 7.28 4.85
N SER A 268 15.89 7.00 3.98
CA SER A 268 16.13 6.21 2.77
C SER A 268 16.96 7.01 1.75
N LEU A 269 16.67 8.30 1.62
CA LEU A 269 17.47 9.27 0.87
C LEU A 269 18.91 9.32 1.39
N ALA A 270 19.12 9.47 2.69
CA ALA A 270 20.46 9.53 3.28
C ALA A 270 21.28 8.25 3.09
N ARG A 271 20.63 7.08 2.97
CA ARG A 271 21.29 5.81 2.63
C ARG A 271 21.59 5.67 1.15
N ALA A 272 20.89 6.43 0.31
CA ALA A 272 21.02 6.39 -1.14
C ALA A 272 21.99 7.43 -1.70
N LEU A 273 22.49 8.34 -0.85
CA LEU A 273 23.58 9.28 -1.12
C LEU A 273 24.92 8.64 -0.74
#